data_AF-A0A959Z305-F1
#
_entry.id   AF-A0A959Z305-F1
#
_cell.length_a   1.000
_cell.length_b   1.000
_cell.length_c   1.000
_cell.angle_alpha   90.00
_cell.angle_beta   90.00
_cell.angle_gamma   90.00
#
_symmetry.space_group_name_H-M   'P 1'
#
loop_
_entity.id
_entity.type
_entity.pdbx_description
1 polymer ?
#
loop_
_entity_poly.entity_id
_entity_poly.type
_entity_poly.pdbx_seq_one_letter_code
_entity_poly.pdbx_strand_id
1 'polypeptide(L)' 'MVRPTDISEFLASGLPVLDVRSPGEYAKGHVPGSTNMPLFTDE' A
#
# COMPACT_ATOMS: atom_id res chain seq x y z
N MET A 1 -9.13 6.66 14.05
CA MET A 1 -9.89 7.65 13.28
C MET A 1 -9.16 7.87 11.97
N VAL A 2 -9.80 7.60 10.82
CA VAL A 2 -9.20 7.89 9.50
C VAL A 2 -9.45 9.36 9.17
N ARG A 3 -8.46 10.03 8.58
CA ARG A 3 -8.60 11.40 8.06
C ARG A 3 -8.39 11.38 6.55
N PRO A 4 -9.22 12.10 5.77
CA PRO A 4 -8.93 12.32 4.36
C PRO A 4 -7.61 13.09 4.19
N THR A 5 -6.88 12.80 3.13
CA THR A 5 -5.65 13.52 2.74
C THR A 5 -5.55 13.51 1.21
N ASP A 6 -4.86 14.50 0.66
CA ASP A 6 -4.52 14.51 -0.77
C ASP A 6 -3.38 13.51 -1.06
N ILE A 7 -3.36 12.95 -2.27
CA ILE A 7 -2.30 12.01 -2.65
C ILE A 7 -0.91 12.66 -2.60
N SER A 8 -0.80 13.94 -2.96
CA SER A 8 0.46 14.67 -2.97
C SER A 8 0.99 14.90 -1.55
N GLU A 9 0.10 15.20 -0.61
CA GLU A 9 0.41 15.35 0.81
C GLU A 9 0.87 14.02 1.41
N PHE A 10 0.15 12.94 1.11
CA PHE A 10 0.52 11.60 1.55
C PHE A 10 1.92 11.20 1.04
N LEU A 11 2.20 11.41 -0.25
CA LEU A 11 3.51 11.10 -0.83
C LEU A 11 4.64 11.95 -0.24
N ALA A 12 4.37 13.20 0.14
CA ALA A 12 5.35 14.07 0.80
C ALA A 12 5.61 13.71 2.27
N SER A 13 4.72 12.94 2.91
CA SER A 13 4.83 12.60 4.33
C SER A 13 6.00 11.67 4.67
N GLY A 14 6.54 10.94 3.69
CA GLY A 14 7.61 9.95 3.89
C GLY A 14 7.20 8.77 4.79
N LEU A 15 5.91 8.59 5.05
CA LEU A 15 5.40 7.51 5.87
C LEU A 15 5.49 6.15 5.14
N PRO A 16 5.74 5.05 5.86
CA PRO A 16 5.75 3.73 5.25
C PRO A 16 4.35 3.36 4.74
N VAL A 17 4.31 2.74 3.56
CA VAL A 17 3.07 2.24 2.95
C VAL A 17 3.02 0.73 3.10
N LEU A 18 2.04 0.23 3.86
CA LEU A 18 1.78 -1.21 3.97
C LEU A 18 0.68 -1.60 3.00
N ASP A 19 0.98 -2.56 2.12
CA ASP A 19 0.04 -3.10 1.14
C ASP A 19 -0.47 -4.46 1.61
N VAL A 20 -1.73 -4.50 2.03
CA VAL A 20 -2.38 -5.68 2.65
C VAL A 20 -3.07 -6.61 1.65
N ARG A 21 -2.95 -6.31 0.35
CA ARG A 21 -3.49 -7.12 -0.75
C ARG A 21 -2.77 -8.47 -0.87
N SER A 22 -3.32 -9.37 -1.69
CA SER A 22 -2.69 -10.66 -1.96
C SER A 22 -1.30 -10.50 -2.61
N PRO A 23 -0.39 -11.48 -2.47
CA PRO A 23 0.93 -11.41 -3.12
C PRO A 23 0.85 -11.23 -4.64
N GLY A 24 -0.08 -11.90 -5.30
CA GLY A 24 -0.32 -11.84 -6.73
C GLY A 24 -0.88 -10.49 -7.21
N GLU A 25 -1.74 -9.84 -6.43
CA GLU A 25 -2.19 -8.47 -6.70
C GLU A 25 -1.02 -7.48 -6.60
N TYR A 26 -0.20 -7.62 -5.56
CA TYR A 26 0.99 -6.79 -5.36
C TYR A 26 2.02 -6.99 -6.48
N ALA A 27 2.27 -8.24 -6.89
CA ALA A 27 3.22 -8.57 -7.95
C ALA A 27 2.81 -8.05 -9.34
N LYS A 28 1.49 -7.96 -9.62
CA LYS A 28 0.97 -7.35 -10.86
C LYS A 28 1.21 -5.84 -10.91
N GLY A 29 1.30 -5.18 -9.77
CA GLY A 29 1.57 -3.75 -9.66
C GLY A 29 1.25 -3.19 -8.28
N HIS A 30 2.13 -2.33 -7.77
CA HIS A 30 1.98 -1.69 -6.47
C HIS A 30 2.68 -0.32 -6.47
N VAL A 31 2.37 0.48 -5.44
CA VAL A 31 2.99 1.78 -5.21
C VAL A 31 4.48 1.59 -4.92
N PRO A 32 5.40 2.26 -5.64
CA PRO A 32 6.83 2.16 -5.35
C PRO A 32 7.16 2.47 -3.89
N GLY A 33 7.96 1.60 -3.25
CA GLY A 33 8.34 1.74 -1.85
C GLY A 33 7.33 1.20 -0.84
N SER A 34 6.16 0.70 -1.27
CA SER A 34 5.26 -0.01 -0.37
C SER A 34 5.82 -1.40 -0.02
N THR A 35 5.49 -1.89 1.18
CA THR A 35 5.85 -3.24 1.64
C THR A 35 4.60 -4.11 1.66
N ASN A 36 4.63 -5.25 0.97
CA ASN A 36 3.52 -6.20 1.03
C ASN A 36 3.48 -6.91 2.39
N MET A 37 2.35 -6.80 3.08
CA MET A 37 2.03 -7.51 4.32
C MET A 37 0.65 -8.18 4.13
N PRO A 38 0.59 -9.29 3.37
CA PRO A 38 -0.65 -9.80 2.83
C PRO A 38 -1.56 -10.33 3.95
N LEU A 39 -2.83 -9.93 3.91
CA LEU A 39 -3.88 -10.51 4.75
C LEU A 39 -4.55 -11.72 4.07
N PHE A 40 -4.34 -11.89 2.76
CA PHE A 40 -4.95 -12.92 1.93
C PHE A 40 -3.89 -13.63 1.09
N THR A 41 -4.19 -14.87 0.70
CA THR A 41 -3.42 -15.65 -0.27
C THR A 41 -3.94 -15.39 -1.69
N ASP A 42 -3.28 -15.95 -2.71
CA ASP A 42 -3.71 -15.82 -4.12
C ASP A 42 -4.81 -16.82 -4.54
N GLU A 43 -5.41 -17.48 -3.55
CA GLU A 43 -6.46 -18.50 -3.71
C GLU A 43 -7.85 -17.92 -3.46
#